data_AF-A0A9X2ISP0-F1
#
_entry.id   AF-A0A9X2ISP0-F1
#
_cell.length_a   1.000
_cell.length_b   1.000
_cell.length_c   1.000
_cell.angle_alpha   90.00
_cell.angle_beta   90.00
_cell.angle_gamma   90.00
#
_symmetry.space_group_name_H-M   'P 1'
#
loop_
_entity.id
_entity.type
_entity.pdbx_description
1 polymer ?
#
loop_
_entity_poly.entity_id
_entity_poly.type
_entity_poly.pdbx_seq_one_letter_code
_entity_poly.pdbx_strand_id
1 'polypeptide(L)'
;MERIHYAGSSVLTGSAIARSLVHYAEALALRKGSAAVRIPVRLEDGGLGSADLLIGPASQLLSEPEESDAEELVDDELVERMDREAGRLGVSHPVAEADDEIVRLPDLDLPEYDDEVR
;
A
#
# COMPACT_ATOMS: atom_id res chain seq x y z
N MET A 1 6.36 8.90 -19.77
CA MET A 1 6.08 7.54 -19.30
C MET A 1 6.94 7.20 -18.09
N GLU A 2 6.56 6.17 -17.34
CA GLU A 2 7.26 5.69 -16.14
C GLU A 2 7.41 4.17 -16.19
N ARG A 3 8.60 3.68 -15.82
CA ARG A 3 8.86 2.25 -15.64
C ARG A 3 8.62 1.87 -14.18
N ILE A 4 7.67 0.97 -13.97
CA ILE A 4 7.39 0.36 -12.67
C ILE A 4 8.17 -0.94 -12.56
N HIS A 5 8.97 -1.07 -11.50
CA HIS A 5 9.65 -2.30 -11.12
C HIS A 5 8.90 -2.97 -9.97
N TYR A 6 8.53 -4.24 -10.17
CA TYR A 6 7.72 -5.01 -9.24
C TYR A 6 8.07 -6.51 -9.30
N ALA A 7 8.37 -7.11 -8.14
CA ALA A 7 8.63 -8.55 -8.00
C ALA A 7 9.64 -9.14 -9.01
N GLY A 8 10.70 -8.38 -9.34
CA GLY A 8 11.75 -8.80 -10.27
C GLY A 8 11.38 -8.65 -11.76
N SER A 9 10.23 -8.06 -12.07
CA SER A 9 9.83 -7.68 -13.43
C SER A 9 9.65 -6.16 -13.53
N SER A 10 9.49 -5.65 -14.75
CA SER A 10 9.13 -4.25 -14.95
C SER A 10 8.05 -4.09 -16.02
N VAL A 11 7.27 -3.02 -15.90
CA VAL A 11 6.25 -2.62 -16.88
C VAL A 11 6.37 -1.13 -17.17
N LEU A 12 6.10 -0.72 -18.40
CA LEU A 12 6.06 0.68 -18.79
C LEU A 12 4.61 1.15 -18.81
N THR A 13 4.29 2.19 -18.05
CA THR A 13 2.93 2.75 -17.98
C THR A 13 2.98 4.28 -18.01
N GLY A 14 1.80 4.89 -17.94
CA GLY A 14 1.71 6.33 -18.01
C GLY A 14 2.07 7.03 -16.71
N SER A 15 2.61 8.25 -16.82
CA SER A 15 3.17 8.96 -15.66
C SER A 15 2.14 9.33 -14.59
N ALA A 16 0.87 9.56 -14.96
CA ALA A 16 -0.21 9.78 -14.00
C ALA A 16 -0.57 8.48 -13.26
N ILE A 17 -0.68 7.38 -14.01
CA ILE A 17 -1.01 6.05 -13.49
C ILE A 17 0.07 5.57 -12.52
N ALA A 18 1.34 5.66 -12.91
CA ALA A 18 2.48 5.28 -12.08
C ALA A 18 2.52 6.05 -10.74
N ARG A 19 2.36 7.38 -10.78
CA ARG A 19 2.34 8.20 -9.55
C ARG A 19 1.20 7.82 -8.61
N SER A 20 -0.01 7.66 -9.15
CA SER A 20 -1.16 7.27 -8.35
C SER A 20 -1.03 5.84 -7.80
N LEU A 21 -0.43 4.93 -8.55
CA LEU A 21 -0.11 3.57 -8.10
C LEU A 21 0.87 3.56 -6.92
N VAL A 22 1.94 4.36 -6.98
CA VAL A 22 2.91 4.51 -5.88
C VAL A 22 2.23 5.07 -4.63
N HIS A 23 1.42 6.11 -4.78
CA HIS A 23 0.68 6.72 -3.67
C HIS A 23 -0.33 5.75 -3.04
N TYR A 24 -1.03 4.96 -3.87
CA TYR A 24 -1.92 3.93 -3.38
C TYR A 24 -1.18 2.81 -2.65
N ALA A 25 -0.02 2.39 -3.14
CA ALA A 25 0.84 1.40 -2.48
C ALA A 25 1.31 1.88 -1.10
N GLU A 26 1.71 3.15 -0.97
CA GLU A 26 2.04 3.77 0.31
C GLU A 26 0.87 3.69 1.30
N ALA A 27 -0.33 4.07 0.87
CA ALA A 27 -1.52 4.04 1.71
C ALA A 27 -1.90 2.61 2.17
N LEU A 28 -1.73 1.61 1.31
CA LEU A 28 -1.90 0.20 1.66
C LEU A 28 -0.88 -0.26 2.71
N ALA A 29 0.39 0.12 2.55
CA ALA A 29 1.46 -0.24 3.48
C ALA A 29 1.18 0.31 4.89
N LEU A 30 0.71 1.55 5.01
CA LEU A 30 0.32 2.16 6.30
C LEU A 30 -0.79 1.40 7.03
N ARG A 31 -1.64 0.67 6.29
CA ARG A 31 -2.74 -0.13 6.85
C ARG A 31 -2.45 -1.63 6.89
N LYS A 32 -1.22 -2.05 6.57
CA LYS A 32 -0.85 -3.46 6.37
C LYS A 32 -1.80 -4.19 5.41
N GLY A 33 -2.37 -3.44 4.45
CA GLY A 33 -3.33 -3.94 3.48
C GLY A 33 -2.67 -4.46 2.21
N SER A 34 -3.48 -5.10 1.36
CA SER A 34 -3.09 -5.50 0.01
C SER A 34 -4.22 -5.27 -0.98
N ALA A 35 -3.88 -5.09 -2.26
CA ALA A 35 -4.84 -4.92 -3.34
C ALA A 35 -4.29 -5.47 -4.65
N ALA A 36 -5.17 -6.00 -5.50
CA ALA A 36 -4.86 -6.29 -6.89
C ALA A 36 -5.27 -5.10 -7.76
N VAL A 37 -4.35 -4.58 -8.56
CA VAL A 37 -4.55 -3.43 -9.43
C VAL A 37 -4.22 -3.81 -10.87
N ARG A 38 -5.19 -3.66 -11.77
CA ARG A 38 -4.96 -3.74 -13.21
C ARG A 38 -4.63 -2.36 -13.76
N ILE A 39 -3.52 -2.24 -14.50
CA ILE A 39 -3.11 -1.01 -15.16
C ILE A 39 -2.87 -1.24 -16.66
N PRO A 40 -3.11 -0.24 -17.53
CA PRO A 40 -2.66 -0.29 -18.91
C PRO A 40 -1.13 -0.18 -18.98
N VAL A 41 -0.53 -0.98 -19.86
CA VAL A 41 0.92 -1.01 -20.05
C VAL A 41 1.28 -0.97 -21.53
N ARG A 42 2.49 -0.48 -21.80
CA ARG A 42 3.14 -0.63 -23.08
C ARG A 42 3.93 -1.95 -23.07
N LEU A 43 3.71 -2.77 -24.10
CA LEU A 43 4.44 -4.02 -24.31
C LEU A 43 5.77 -3.75 -25.05
N GLU A 44 6.68 -4.72 -25.02
CA GLU A 44 8.00 -4.60 -25.67
C GLU A 44 7.92 -4.39 -27.20
N ASP A 45 6.86 -4.88 -27.84
CA ASP A 45 6.58 -4.68 -29.26
C ASP A 45 5.97 -3.30 -29.59
N GLY A 46 5.82 -2.43 -28.57
CA GLY A 46 5.20 -1.12 -28.68
C GLY A 46 3.67 -1.14 -28.62
N GLY A 47 3.07 -2.33 -28.56
CA GLY A 47 1.63 -2.54 -28.41
C GLY A 47 1.09 -2.13 -27.03
N LEU A 48 -0.23 -2.09 -26.94
CA LEU A 48 -0.94 -1.84 -25.70
C LEU A 48 -1.37 -3.16 -25.05
N GLY A 49 -1.24 -3.25 -23.74
CA GLY A 49 -1.67 -4.38 -22.95
C GLY A 49 -2.13 -3.96 -21.57
N SER A 50 -2.29 -4.94 -20.68
CA SER A 50 -2.62 -4.71 -19.27
C SER A 50 -1.76 -5.58 -18.37
N ALA A 51 -1.38 -5.07 -17.21
CA ALA A 51 -0.71 -5.82 -16.16
C ALA A 51 -1.55 -5.85 -14.89
N ASP A 52 -1.60 -7.01 -14.23
CA ASP A 52 -2.19 -7.17 -12.90
C ASP A 52 -1.08 -7.18 -11.85
N LEU A 53 -1.11 -6.21 -10.95
CA LEU A 53 -0.15 -6.06 -9.87
C LEU A 53 -0.84 -6.38 -8.55
N LEU A 54 -0.29 -7.32 -7.78
CA LEU A 54 -0.71 -7.56 -6.40
C LEU A 54 0.19 -6.75 -5.47
N ILE A 55 -0.30 -5.65 -4.92
CA ILE A 55 0.45 -4.78 -4.01
C ILE A 55 0.14 -5.21 -2.57
N GLY A 56 1.16 -5.35 -1.73
CA GLY A 56 1.01 -5.67 -0.31
C GLY A 56 2.09 -5.03 0.56
N PRO A 57 2.09 -5.29 1.88
CA PRO A 57 2.94 -4.55 2.83
C PRO A 57 4.44 -4.78 2.64
N ALA A 58 4.82 -5.92 2.07
CA ALA A 58 6.21 -6.28 1.77
C ALA A 58 6.60 -6.04 0.31
N SER A 59 5.69 -5.49 -0.50
CA SER A 59 5.94 -5.22 -1.91
C SER A 59 7.00 -4.14 -2.08
N GLN A 60 8.07 -4.46 -2.80
CA GLN A 60 9.03 -3.48 -3.29
C GLN A 60 8.49 -2.97 -4.64
N LEU A 61 8.06 -1.72 -4.66
CA LEU A 61 7.54 -1.04 -5.84
C LEU A 61 8.35 0.23 -6.07
N LEU A 62 8.94 0.36 -7.25
CA LEU A 62 9.74 1.51 -7.66
C LEU A 62 9.23 2.03 -8.99
N SER A 63 9.15 3.36 -9.12
CA SER A 63 8.85 4.06 -10.37
C SER A 63 10.06 4.90 -10.76
N GLU A 64 10.47 4.82 -12.01
CA GLU A 64 11.46 5.73 -12.58
C GLU A 64 10.99 6.28 -13.92
N PRO A 65 11.32 7.54 -14.25
CA PRO A 65 10.96 8.11 -15.53
C PRO A 65 11.70 7.37 -16.66
N GLU A 66 10.99 7.11 -17.75
CA GLU A 66 11.57 6.54 -18.96
C GLU A 66 11.19 7.40 -20.16
N GLU A 67 12.21 7.81 -20.92
CA GLU A 67 12.03 8.50 -22.20
C GLU A 67 11.39 7.56 -23.21
N SER A 68 10.30 8.02 -23.84
CA SER A 68 9.58 7.27 -24.85
C SER A 68 9.00 8.23 -25.88
N ASP A 69 9.16 7.93 -27.16
CA ASP A 69 8.54 8.67 -28.26
C ASP A 69 7.04 8.36 -28.44
N ALA A 70 6.55 7.45 -27.61
CA ALA A 70 5.27 6.83 -27.80
C ALA A 70 4.20 7.53 -26.94
N GLU A 71 2.95 7.56 -27.43
CA GLU A 71 1.88 8.32 -26.76
C GLU A 71 1.68 7.92 -25.29
N GLU A 72 1.39 8.92 -24.46
CA GLU A 72 1.21 8.75 -23.03
C GLU A 72 -0.03 7.89 -22.72
N LEU A 73 0.10 6.97 -21.77
CA LEU A 73 -1.03 6.13 -21.37
C LEU A 73 -1.87 6.85 -20.31
N VAL A 74 -3.12 7.13 -20.66
CA VAL A 74 -4.06 7.87 -19.82
C VAL A 74 -5.23 6.95 -19.46
N ASP A 75 -5.56 6.92 -18.17
CA ASP A 75 -6.74 6.25 -17.62
C ASP A 75 -7.16 7.03 -16.37
N ASP A 76 -7.90 8.12 -16.61
CA ASP A 76 -8.28 9.06 -15.55
C ASP A 76 -9.19 8.40 -14.51
N GLU A 77 -10.06 7.47 -14.92
CA GLU A 77 -10.94 6.74 -14.02
C GLU A 77 -10.13 5.85 -13.05
N LEU A 78 -9.12 5.15 -13.57
CA LEU A 78 -8.20 4.37 -12.75
C LEU A 78 -7.43 5.24 -11.76
N VAL A 79 -6.88 6.38 -12.22
CA VAL A 79 -6.15 7.34 -11.38
C VAL A 79 -7.04 7.86 -10.26
N GLU A 80 -8.23 8.36 -10.60
CA GLU A 80 -9.20 8.87 -9.62
C GLU A 80 -9.61 7.79 -8.61
N ARG A 81 -9.75 6.53 -9.07
CA ARG A 81 -10.06 5.41 -8.17
C ARG A 81 -8.93 5.16 -7.18
N MET A 82 -7.70 5.05 -7.64
CA MET A 82 -6.53 4.81 -6.79
C MET A 82 -6.34 5.95 -5.79
N ASP A 83 -6.44 7.20 -6.23
CA ASP A 83 -6.31 8.37 -5.36
C ASP A 83 -7.42 8.44 -4.30
N ARG A 84 -8.65 8.09 -4.66
CA ARG A 84 -9.79 8.03 -3.73
C ARG A 84 -9.61 6.95 -2.68
N GLU A 85 -9.21 5.74 -3.08
CA GLU A 85 -8.96 4.64 -2.12
C GLU A 85 -7.73 4.95 -1.24
N ALA A 86 -6.66 5.52 -1.80
CA ALA A 86 -5.51 5.99 -1.04
C ALA A 86 -5.93 7.03 0.00
N GLY A 87 -6.76 8.00 -0.37
CA GLY A 87 -7.33 8.98 0.56
C GLY A 87 -8.13 8.35 1.70
N ARG A 88 -8.99 7.38 1.40
CA ARG A 88 -9.75 6.65 2.44
C ARG A 88 -8.85 5.88 3.41
N LEU A 89 -7.77 5.26 2.90
CA LEU A 89 -6.79 4.56 3.73
C LEU A 89 -5.94 5.55 4.53
N GLY A 90 -5.59 6.71 3.97
CA GLY A 90 -4.78 7.75 4.61
C GLY A 90 -5.50 8.51 5.72
N VAL A 91 -6.84 8.58 5.69
CA VAL A 91 -7.63 9.13 6.80
C VAL A 91 -7.57 8.16 7.98
N SER A 92 -6.79 8.50 9.00
CA SER A 92 -6.84 7.83 10.30
C SER A 92 -8.18 8.15 10.95
N HIS A 93 -9.16 7.27 10.79
CA HIS A 93 -10.24 7.20 11.76
C HIS A 93 -9.65 6.66 13.06
N PRO A 94 -9.80 7.36 14.20
CA PRO A 94 -9.53 6.75 15.48
C PRO A 94 -10.46 5.54 15.59
N VAL A 95 -9.87 4.35 15.49
CA VAL A 95 -10.52 3.14 15.97
C VAL A 95 -10.41 3.26 17.49
N ALA A 96 -11.49 3.68 18.14
CA ALA A 96 -11.62 3.31 19.54
C ALA A 96 -11.56 1.78 19.53
N GLU A 97 -10.47 1.21 20.03
CA GLU A 97 -10.49 -0.18 20.49
C GLU A 97 -11.74 -0.26 21.37
N ALA A 98 -12.74 -0.98 20.88
CA ALA A 98 -13.86 -1.33 21.75
C ALA A 98 -13.19 -2.11 22.88
N ASP A 99 -13.23 -1.53 24.08
CA ASP A 99 -12.60 -2.04 25.30
C ASP A 99 -12.46 -3.56 25.20
N ASP A 100 -11.25 -4.04 24.88
CA ASP A 100 -10.88 -5.39 25.27
C ASP A 100 -11.11 -5.35 26.77
N GLU A 101 -12.18 -6.01 27.19
CA GLU A 101 -12.66 -6.11 28.56
C GLU A 101 -11.42 -6.10 29.44
N ILE A 102 -11.19 -4.99 30.16
CA ILE A 102 -10.15 -4.96 31.18
C ILE A 102 -10.56 -6.11 32.08
N VAL A 103 -9.87 -7.25 31.94
CA VAL A 103 -10.00 -8.37 32.84
C VAL A 103 -9.50 -7.80 34.14
N ARG A 104 -10.44 -7.33 34.97
CA ARG A 104 -10.17 -7.06 36.38
C ARG A 104 -9.77 -8.40 36.96
N LEU A 105 -8.47 -8.65 36.98
CA LEU A 105 -7.90 -9.64 37.87
C LEU A 105 -8.46 -9.29 39.26
N PRO A 106 -9.23 -10.18 39.90
CA PRO A 106 -9.60 -9.98 41.29
C PRO A 106 -8.29 -9.81 42.06
N ASP A 107 -8.29 -8.83 42.97
CA ASP A 107 -7.12 -8.38 43.73
C ASP A 107 -6.24 -9.59 44.09
N LEU A 108 -5.08 -9.67 43.42
CA LEU A 108 -4.07 -10.65 43.78
C LEU A 108 -3.59 -10.24 45.16
N ASP A 109 -3.98 -10.99 46.18
CA ASP A 109 -3.35 -10.96 47.50
C ASP A 109 -1.88 -11.39 47.31
N LEU A 110 -1.04 -10.44 46.94
CA LEU A 110 0.40 -10.61 46.88
C LEU A 110 0.86 -10.83 48.33
N PRO A 111 1.47 -11.99 48.67
CA PRO A 111 2.05 -12.15 49.98
C PRO A 111 3.13 -11.08 50.18
N GLU A 112 3.05 -10.35 51.29
CA GLU A 112 4.11 -9.45 51.72
C GLU A 112 5.40 -10.27 51.83
N TYR A 113 6.36 -9.94 50.97
CA TYR A 113 7.73 -10.44 51.12
C TYR A 113 8.30 -9.73 52.34
N ASP A 114 8.46 -10.47 53.43
CA ASP A 114 9.13 -9.99 54.63
C ASP A 114 10.62 -9.86 54.31
N ASP A 115 11.06 -8.63 54.04
CA ASP A 115 12.46 -8.25 53.87
C ASP A 115 13.17 -8.30 55.23
N GLU A 116 13.24 -9.48 55.86
CA GLU A 116 14.15 -9.71 56.97
C GLU A 116 15.53 -10.10 56.42
N VAL A 117 16.29 -9.07 56.10
CA VAL A 117 17.74 -9.11 55.98
C VAL A 117 18.34 -9.43 57.36
N ARG A 118 18.91 -10.63 57.52
CA ARG A 118 20.10 -10.80 58.37
C ARG A 118 20.99 -11.97 57.98
#